data_AF-A0A848B1X3-F1
#
_entry.id   AF-A0A848B1X3-F1
#
_cell.length_a   1.000
_cell.length_b   1.000
_cell.length_c   1.000
_cell.angle_alpha   90.00
_cell.angle_beta   90.00
_cell.angle_gamma   90.00
#
_symmetry.space_group_name_H-M   'P 1'
#
loop_
_entity.id
_entity.type
_entity.pdbx_description
1 polymer ?
#
loop_
_entity_poly.entity_id
_entity_poly.type
_entity_poly.pdbx_seq_one_letter_code
_entity_poly.pdbx_strand_id
1 'polypeptide(L)'
;MNEKPWYEMRNGRAPRLWLALPEGNLLISWETIRKIRATPDFLNLVFECEYGIITICSAEPLRELYEMMQMEMVRKIDGIRLTVKLAEITAS
;
A
#
# COMPACT_ATOMS: atom_id res chain seq x y z
N MET A 1 -10.31 17.57 9.96
CA MET A 1 -10.93 16.55 9.08
C MET A 1 -9.88 15.46 8.91
N ASN A 2 -10.08 14.28 9.52
CA ASN A 2 -9.13 13.17 9.36
C ASN A 2 -9.37 12.54 7.99
N GLU A 3 -8.82 13.16 6.94
CA GLU A 3 -8.75 12.52 5.64
C GLU A 3 -7.80 11.33 5.75
N LYS A 4 -8.30 10.13 5.46
CA LYS A 4 -7.50 8.90 5.42
C LYS A 4 -6.23 9.14 4.59
N PRO A 5 -5.07 8.60 4.95
CA PRO A 5 -3.86 8.69 4.12
C PRO A 5 -3.93 7.79 2.88
N TRP A 6 -5.13 7.42 2.43
CA TRP A 6 -5.37 6.68 1.20
C TRP A 6 -6.73 7.05 0.63
N TYR A 7 -6.90 6.78 -0.66
CA TYR A 7 -8.12 7.02 -1.39
C TYR A 7 -8.62 5.72 -2.00
N GLU A 8 -9.88 5.40 -1.71
CA GLU A 8 -10.59 4.26 -2.27
C GLU A 8 -11.22 4.59 -3.64
N MET A 9 -11.37 3.58 -4.46
CA MET A 9 -12.26 3.57 -5.61
C MET A 9 -13.60 3.00 -5.18
N ARG A 10 -14.66 3.81 -5.28
CA ARG A 10 -16.03 3.36 -4.94
C ARG A 10 -16.71 2.57 -6.06
N ASN A 11 -16.26 2.76 -7.31
CA ASN A 11 -16.85 2.14 -8.49
C ASN A 11 -15.79 1.40 -9.31
N GLY A 12 -15.66 0.10 -9.07
CA GLY A 12 -14.75 -0.79 -9.82
C GLY A 12 -13.34 -0.92 -9.24
N ARG A 13 -12.47 -1.59 -9.98
CA ARG A 13 -11.06 -1.82 -9.61
C ARG A 13 -10.15 -0.87 -10.36
N ALA A 14 -9.11 -0.35 -9.70
CA ALA A 14 -8.05 0.35 -10.40
C ALA A 14 -7.13 -0.70 -11.03
N PRO A 15 -6.63 -0.54 -12.28
CA PRO A 15 -5.58 -1.44 -12.79
C PRO A 15 -4.23 -1.20 -12.10
N ARG A 16 -4.04 -0.01 -11.50
CA ARG A 16 -2.80 0.37 -10.79
C ARG A 16 -3.06 1.15 -9.51
N LEU A 17 -2.32 0.81 -8.46
CA LEU A 17 -2.21 1.55 -7.21
C LEU A 17 -1.17 2.66 -7.36
N TRP A 18 -1.51 3.90 -7.00
CA TRP A 18 -0.55 4.99 -6.86
C TRP A 18 -0.02 5.07 -5.44
N LEU A 19 1.27 4.84 -5.25
CA LEU A 19 1.98 5.08 -4.01
C LEU A 19 2.77 6.38 -4.12
N ALA A 20 2.38 7.40 -3.36
CA ALA A 20 3.09 8.68 -3.32
C ALA A 20 4.18 8.65 -2.25
N LEU A 21 5.44 8.91 -2.62
CA LEU A 21 6.57 9.00 -1.70
C LEU A 21 7.21 10.39 -1.80
N PRO A 22 7.93 10.86 -0.78
CA PRO A 22 8.62 12.16 -0.83
C PRO A 22 9.63 12.30 -2.00
N GLU A 23 10.23 11.19 -2.43
CA GLU A 23 11.32 11.10 -3.41
C GLU A 23 10.82 10.82 -4.83
N GLY A 24 9.54 10.44 -4.97
CA GLY A 24 8.94 10.08 -6.24
C GLY A 24 7.65 9.26 -6.09
N ASN A 25 6.89 9.14 -7.18
CA ASN A 25 5.64 8.38 -7.19
C ASN A 25 5.86 7.02 -7.86
N LEU A 26 5.28 5.97 -7.28
CA LEU A 26 5.23 4.64 -7.90
C LEU A 26 3.81 4.34 -8.38
N LEU A 27 3.70 3.78 -9.59
CA LEU A 27 2.48 3.14 -10.08
C LEU A 27 2.70 1.64 -10.09
N ILE A 28 2.02 0.96 -9.16
CA ILE A 28 2.14 -0.48 -8.90
C ILE A 28 0.97 -1.18 -9.59
N SER A 29 1.24 -2.16 -10.44
CA SER A 29 0.17 -2.99 -11.01
C SER A 29 -0.50 -3.82 -9.91
N TRP A 30 -1.82 -3.94 -9.90
CA TRP A 30 -2.46 -4.85 -8.95
C TRP A 30 -2.11 -6.32 -9.22
N GLU A 31 -1.85 -6.67 -10.48
CA GLU A 31 -1.50 -8.03 -10.91
C GLU A 31 -0.13 -8.50 -10.38
N THR A 32 0.75 -7.57 -10.01
CA THR A 32 2.09 -7.86 -9.50
C THR A 32 2.13 -7.85 -7.98
N ILE A 33 1.12 -7.30 -7.30
CA ILE A 33 1.03 -7.30 -5.84
C ILE A 33 0.76 -8.72 -5.34
N ARG A 34 1.65 -9.21 -4.49
CA ARG A 34 1.60 -10.56 -3.92
C ARG A 34 1.89 -10.53 -2.43
N LYS A 35 1.44 -11.57 -1.72
CA LYS A 35 1.73 -11.81 -0.30
C LYS A 35 1.44 -10.58 0.60
N ILE A 36 0.27 -9.96 0.43
CA ILE A 36 -0.19 -8.89 1.33
C ILE A 36 -0.36 -9.46 2.74
N ARG A 37 0.34 -8.90 3.72
CA ARG A 37 0.29 -9.28 5.14
C ARG A 37 0.11 -8.05 6.00
N ALA A 38 -0.56 -8.22 7.13
CA ALA A 38 -0.61 -7.24 8.21
C ALA A 38 -0.01 -7.84 9.48
N THR A 39 0.63 -7.00 10.30
CA THR A 39 0.92 -7.38 11.69
C THR A 39 -0.38 -7.55 12.48
N PRO A 40 -0.41 -8.31 13.60
CA PRO A 40 -1.64 -8.55 14.36
C PRO A 40 -2.37 -7.28 14.81
N ASP A 41 -1.62 -6.20 15.03
CA ASP A 41 -2.11 -4.86 15.41
C ASP A 41 -2.48 -3.96 14.23
N PHE A 42 -2.25 -4.41 12.99
CA PHE A 42 -2.44 -3.65 11.74
C PHE A 42 -1.61 -2.36 11.65
N LEU A 43 -0.56 -2.21 12.45
CA LEU A 43 0.33 -1.04 12.37
C LEU A 43 1.32 -1.14 11.21
N ASN A 44 1.53 -2.34 10.66
CA ASN A 44 2.36 -2.57 9.49
C ASN A 44 1.61 -3.39 8.45
N LEU A 45 1.62 -2.90 7.20
CA LEU A 45 1.20 -3.66 6.02
C LEU A 45 2.42 -3.94 5.14
N VAL A 46 2.57 -5.18 4.69
CA VAL A 46 3.70 -5.61 3.87
C VAL A 46 3.17 -6.30 2.63
N PHE A 47 3.69 -5.97 1.46
CA PHE A 47 3.40 -6.70 0.22
C PHE A 47 4.60 -6.71 -0.73
N GLU A 48 4.66 -7.74 -1.57
CA GLU A 48 5.63 -7.86 -2.67
C GLU A 48 5.03 -7.30 -3.95
N CYS A 49 5.80 -6.59 -4.77
CA CYS A 49 5.40 -6.11 -6.09
C CYS A 49 6.60 -6.04 -7.05
N GLU A 50 6.40 -5.48 -8.25
CA GLU A 50 7.44 -5.33 -9.29
C GLU A 50 8.61 -4.42 -8.88
N TYR A 51 8.44 -3.61 -7.84
CA TYR A 51 9.50 -2.75 -7.30
C TYR A 51 10.24 -3.38 -6.11
N GLY A 52 9.74 -4.49 -5.56
CA GLY A 52 10.33 -5.16 -4.40
C GLY A 52 9.31 -5.41 -3.28
N ILE A 53 9.79 -5.39 -2.03
CA ILE A 53 8.95 -5.48 -0.83
C ILE A 53 8.63 -4.06 -0.35
N ILE A 54 7.34 -3.74 -0.30
CA ILE A 54 6.82 -2.50 0.28
C ILE A 54 6.36 -2.80 1.70
N THR A 55 6.82 -1.99 2.65
CA THR A 55 6.30 -1.96 4.02
C THR A 55 5.71 -0.58 4.32
N ILE A 56 4.44 -0.54 4.71
CA ILE A 56 3.73 0.66 5.15
C ILE A 56 3.59 0.59 6.67
N CYS A 57 4.16 1.56 7.39
CA CYS A 57 4.06 1.69 8.83
C CYS A 57 3.18 2.90 9.20
N SER A 58 2.35 2.73 10.23
CA SER A 58 1.46 3.76 10.76
C SER A 58 1.45 3.75 12.29
N ALA A 59 1.18 4.91 12.88
CA ALA A 59 0.89 5.03 14.31
C ALA A 59 -0.54 4.58 14.68
N GLU A 60 -1.43 4.53 13.69
CA GLU A 60 -2.82 4.09 13.82
C GLU A 60 -3.09 2.81 12.99
N PRO A 61 -3.96 1.90 13.46
CA PRO A 61 -4.26 0.65 12.74
C PRO A 61 -4.79 0.85 11.32
N LEU A 62 -4.15 0.22 10.34
CA LEU A 62 -4.50 0.27 8.91
C LEU A 62 -5.46 -0.85 8.48
N ARG A 63 -6.37 -1.28 9.37
CA ARG A 63 -7.29 -2.40 9.10
C ARG A 63 -8.13 -2.18 7.86
N GLU A 64 -8.74 -1.01 7.74
CA GLU A 64 -9.58 -0.69 6.59
C GLU A 64 -8.77 -0.62 5.30
N LEU A 65 -7.56 -0.07 5.33
CA LEU A 65 -6.66 -0.08 4.17
C LEU A 65 -6.35 -1.53 3.74
N TYR A 66 -6.05 -2.41 4.68
CA TYR A 66 -5.80 -3.83 4.39
C TYR A 66 -7.01 -4.53 3.75
N GLU A 67 -8.23 -4.26 4.22
CA GLU A 67 -9.47 -4.78 3.63
C GLU A 67 -9.68 -4.26 2.21
N MET A 68 -9.47 -2.96 1.99
CA MET A 68 -9.60 -2.35 0.66
C MET A 68 -8.54 -2.83 -0.33
N MET A 69 -7.31 -3.11 0.15
CA MET A 69 -6.25 -3.69 -0.69
C MET A 69 -6.59 -5.11 -1.14
N GLN A 70 -7.22 -5.93 -0.29
CA GLN A 70 -7.68 -7.28 -0.68
C GLN A 70 -8.73 -7.25 -1.79
N MET A 71 -9.53 -6.18 -1.84
CA MET A 71 -10.56 -6.00 -2.86
C MET A 71 -10.06 -5.26 -4.11
N GLU A 72 -8.78 -4.90 -4.16
CA GLU A 72 -8.18 -4.10 -5.25
C GLU A 72 -8.89 -2.74 -5.45
N MET A 73 -9.41 -2.16 -4.35
CA MET A 73 -10.19 -0.93 -4.34
C MET A 73 -9.39 0.30 -3.91
N VAL A 74 -8.07 0.19 -3.73
CA VAL A 74 -7.26 1.36 -3.35
C VAL A 74 -6.71 2.04 -4.60
N ARG A 75 -7.02 3.32 -4.79
CA ARG A 75 -6.51 4.09 -5.93
C ARG A 75 -5.17 4.72 -5.62
N LYS A 76 -5.03 5.26 -4.42
CA LYS A 76 -3.84 5.97 -3.97
C LYS A 76 -3.57 5.70 -2.51
N ILE A 77 -2.31 5.49 -2.16
CA ILE A 77 -1.79 5.58 -0.79
C ILE A 77 -0.87 6.79 -0.73
N ASP A 78 -1.14 7.68 0.21
CA ASP A 78 -0.31 8.83 0.53
C ASP A 78 0.82 8.40 1.48
N GLY A 79 1.88 7.87 0.89
CA GLY A 79 3.10 7.48 1.60
C GLY A 79 3.94 8.65 2.09
N ILE A 80 3.54 9.91 1.87
CA ILE A 80 4.15 11.08 2.53
C ILE A 80 3.61 11.22 3.96
N ARG A 81 2.35 10.81 4.16
CA ARG A 81 1.67 10.82 5.46
C ARG A 81 1.84 9.51 6.25
N LEU A 82 2.45 8.50 5.63
CA LEU A 82 2.76 7.20 6.21
C LEU A 82 4.27 6.98 6.15
N THR A 83 4.83 6.15 7.03
CA THR A 83 6.23 5.76 6.86
C THR A 83 6.27 4.58 5.89
N VAL A 84 6.86 4.76 4.72
CA VAL A 84 6.99 3.70 3.72
C VAL A 84 8.45 3.30 3.56
N LYS A 85 8.70 1.99 3.56
CA LYS A 85 10.02 1.39 3.31
C LYS A 85 9.95 0.51 2.08
N LEU A 86 10.93 0.67 1.19
CA LEU A 86 11.14 -0.17 0.03
C LEU A 86 12.42 -1.00 0.23
N ALA A 87 12.32 -2.31 0.04
CA ALA A 87 13.46 -3.20 0.00
C ALA A 87 13.45 -3.98 -1.32
N GLU A 88 14.57 -4.03 -2.02
CA GLU A 88 14.71 -4.82 -3.24
C GLU A 88 14.59 -6.31 -2.91
N ILE A 89 13.97 -7.08 -3.82
CA ILE A 89 14.02 -8.54 -3.72
C ILE A 89 15.38 -8.97 -4.26
N THR A 90 16.37 -9.12 -3.37
CA THR A 90 17.61 -9.82 -3.73
C THR A 90 17.29 -11.27 -4.01
N ALA A 91 17.37 -11.68 -5.28
CA ALA A 91 17.40 -13.08 -5.64
C ALA A 91 18.60 -13.74 -4.92
N SER A 92 18.29 -14.69 -4.03
CA SER A 92 19.28 -15.53 -3.35
C SER A 92 19.72 -16.67 -4.25
#